data_AF-A0ABD3R9E2-F1
#
_entry.id   AF-A0ABD3R9E2-F1
#
_cell.length_a   1.000
_cell.length_b   1.000
_cell.length_c   1.000
_cell.angle_alpha   90.00
_cell.angle_beta   90.00
_cell.angle_gamma   90.00
#
_symmetry.space_group_name_H-M   'P 1'
#
loop_
_entity.id
_entity.type
_entity.pdbx_description
1 polymer ?
#
loop_
_entity_poly.entity_id
_entity_poly.type
_entity_poly.pdbx_seq_one_letter_code
_entity_poly.pdbx_strand_id
1 'polypeptide(L)'
;MGSLQERITSTKEGSITSIQAVYVPADDLTDPAPATTFAHLDATTVLSRGLAAKGIYPAVDPLDSTSTMLQPRIVGEEHYETAQRVKQTLQRYKELQDIIAILGLDELSEEDRLTVARARKIERFLSQPFFVAEVFTGSPGKYVGLAETIRGFRLILSGELDGLPEQAFYLHLVYTRANVFQGSPSYNQKNFLLLRNQCQIILIIISLICFTEKVYGSSPYSPRALLK
;
A
#
# COMPACT_ATOMS: atom_id res chain seq x y z
N MET A 1 -7.78 13.41 -24.38
CA MET A 1 -7.51 13.06 -22.97
C MET A 1 -6.79 14.17 -22.22
N GLY A 2 -5.68 14.73 -22.74
CA GLY A 2 -4.92 15.79 -22.04
C GLY A 2 -5.74 17.00 -21.54
N SER A 3 -6.62 17.56 -22.37
CA SER A 3 -7.45 18.72 -21.99
C SER A 3 -8.41 18.48 -20.82
N LEU A 4 -8.80 17.23 -20.57
CA LEU A 4 -9.61 16.86 -19.40
C LEU A 4 -8.73 16.70 -18.16
N GLN A 5 -7.60 16.00 -18.29
CA GLN A 5 -6.71 15.70 -17.17
C GLN A 5 -6.08 16.98 -16.59
N GLU A 6 -5.71 17.94 -17.44
CA GLU A 6 -5.13 19.22 -16.99
C GLU A 6 -6.09 20.08 -16.17
N ARG A 7 -7.41 19.89 -16.32
CA ARG A 7 -8.41 20.57 -15.50
C ARG A 7 -8.54 19.97 -14.10
N ILE A 8 -8.06 18.74 -13.92
CA ILE A 8 -8.07 18.02 -12.65
C ILE A 8 -6.73 18.29 -11.97
N THR A 9 -6.60 19.48 -11.40
CA THR A 9 -5.38 19.89 -10.71
C THR A 9 -5.70 20.71 -9.46
N SER A 10 -4.71 20.87 -8.59
CA SER A 10 -4.81 21.73 -7.41
C SER A 10 -4.47 23.17 -7.78
N THR A 11 -5.32 24.10 -7.38
CA THR A 11 -5.13 25.55 -7.57
C THR A 11 -4.84 26.23 -6.22
N LYS A 12 -4.63 27.54 -6.24
CA LYS A 12 -4.45 28.32 -5.00
C LYS A 12 -5.73 28.43 -4.17
N GLU A 13 -6.89 28.17 -4.77
CA GLU A 13 -8.20 28.33 -4.12
C GLU A 13 -8.77 27.01 -3.60
N GLY A 14 -8.24 25.87 -4.06
CA GLY A 14 -8.66 24.55 -3.63
C GLY A 14 -7.90 23.43 -4.32
N SER A 15 -8.11 22.20 -3.85
CA SER A 15 -7.49 21.00 -4.41
C SER A 15 -8.53 20.01 -4.88
N ILE A 16 -8.35 19.44 -6.07
CA ILE A 16 -9.12 18.31 -6.56
C ILE A 16 -8.20 17.09 -6.56
N THR A 17 -8.59 16.05 -5.81
CA THR A 17 -7.95 14.73 -5.86
C THR A 17 -8.87 13.78 -6.62
N SER A 18 -8.44 13.34 -7.81
CA SER A 18 -9.23 12.40 -8.61
C SER A 18 -8.74 10.97 -8.44
N ILE A 19 -9.67 10.04 -8.31
CA ILE A 19 -9.42 8.61 -8.37
C ILE A 19 -10.11 8.10 -9.64
N GLN A 20 -9.32 7.58 -10.57
CA GLN A 20 -9.80 7.18 -11.89
C GLN A 20 -9.64 5.67 -12.07
N ALA A 21 -10.72 5.00 -12.39
CA ALA A 21 -10.69 3.58 -12.75
C ALA A 21 -10.33 3.45 -14.23
N VAL A 22 -9.16 2.90 -14.51
CA VAL A 22 -8.68 2.64 -15.88
C VAL A 22 -8.84 1.14 -16.14
N TYR A 23 -9.67 0.79 -17.13
CA TYR A 23 -9.79 -0.58 -17.59
C TYR A 23 -8.66 -0.90 -18.57
N VAL A 24 -7.91 -1.96 -18.30
CA VAL A 24 -6.80 -2.42 -19.15
C VAL A 24 -7.31 -3.61 -19.99
N PRO A 25 -7.42 -3.48 -21.32
CA PRO A 25 -7.87 -4.58 -22.15
C PRO A 25 -6.82 -5.70 -22.15
N ALA A 26 -7.29 -6.94 -21.98
CA ALA A 26 -6.44 -8.15 -22.01
C ALA A 26 -5.25 -8.15 -21.03
N ASP A 27 -5.31 -7.35 -19.95
CA ASP A 27 -4.22 -7.17 -18.99
C ASP A 27 -2.92 -6.61 -19.63
N ASP A 28 -3.00 -5.98 -20.81
CA ASP A 28 -1.85 -5.37 -21.52
C ASP A 28 -1.67 -3.88 -21.18
N LEU A 29 -0.71 -3.58 -20.30
CA LEU A 29 -0.34 -2.22 -19.90
C LEU A 29 0.36 -1.42 -21.00
N THR A 30 0.80 -2.08 -22.09
CA THR A 30 1.49 -1.44 -23.21
C THR A 30 0.54 -0.92 -24.29
N ASP A 31 -0.77 -1.21 -24.16
CA ASP A 31 -1.78 -0.64 -25.05
C ASP A 31 -1.74 0.91 -25.00
N PRO A 32 -1.87 1.59 -26.16
CA PRO A 32 -1.78 3.05 -26.23
C PRO A 32 -2.83 3.79 -25.37
N ALA A 33 -4.00 3.19 -25.11
CA ALA A 33 -5.04 3.83 -24.30
C ALA A 33 -4.66 3.98 -22.82
N PRO A 34 -4.26 2.91 -22.09
CA PRO A 34 -3.76 3.04 -20.73
C PRO A 34 -2.42 3.81 -20.69
N ALA A 35 -1.51 3.58 -21.64
CA ALA A 35 -0.21 4.24 -21.67
C ALA A 35 -0.31 5.78 -21.71
N THR A 36 -1.21 6.32 -22.54
CA THR A 36 -1.45 7.78 -22.60
C THR A 36 -2.12 8.32 -21.34
N THR A 37 -2.92 7.50 -20.65
CA THR A 37 -3.56 7.89 -19.40
C THR A 37 -2.55 7.95 -18.25
N PHE A 38 -1.64 6.98 -18.18
CA PHE A 38 -0.62 6.90 -17.12
C PHE A 38 0.34 8.10 -17.14
N ALA A 39 0.62 8.68 -18.30
CA ALA A 39 1.47 9.88 -18.40
C ALA A 39 0.92 11.11 -17.65
N HIS A 40 -0.38 11.12 -17.33
CA HIS A 40 -1.04 12.21 -16.62
C HIS A 40 -1.32 11.90 -15.14
N LEU A 41 -0.96 10.72 -14.65
CA LEU A 41 -1.26 10.29 -13.28
C LEU A 41 -0.05 10.44 -12.36
N ASP A 42 -0.25 11.05 -11.20
CA ASP A 42 0.78 11.17 -10.15
C ASP A 42 1.04 9.84 -9.41
N ALA A 43 0.06 8.94 -9.43
CA ALA A 43 0.17 7.61 -8.84
C ALA A 43 -0.69 6.61 -9.62
N THR A 44 -0.19 5.39 -9.76
CA THR A 44 -0.85 4.29 -10.47
C THR A 44 -1.00 3.10 -9.55
N THR A 45 -2.25 2.71 -9.26
CA THR A 45 -2.57 1.47 -8.51
C THR A 45 -2.92 0.39 -9.51
N VAL A 46 -2.05 -0.61 -9.65
CA VAL A 46 -2.31 -1.76 -10.52
C VAL A 46 -2.96 -2.86 -9.71
N LEU A 47 -4.08 -3.40 -10.20
CA LEU A 47 -4.76 -4.53 -9.57
C LEU A 47 -4.43 -5.82 -10.33
N SER A 48 -3.85 -6.80 -9.65
CA SER A 48 -3.39 -8.05 -10.25
C SER A 48 -4.37 -9.19 -9.99
N ARG A 49 -4.74 -9.90 -11.07
CA ARG A 49 -5.57 -11.11 -10.97
C ARG A 49 -4.86 -12.22 -10.18
N GLY A 50 -3.53 -12.31 -10.27
CA GLY A 50 -2.74 -13.31 -9.56
C GLY A 50 -2.84 -13.17 -8.04
N LEU A 51 -2.83 -11.92 -7.54
CA LEU A 51 -3.01 -11.65 -6.11
C LEU A 51 -4.43 -11.94 -5.64
N ALA A 52 -5.43 -11.61 -6.46
CA ALA A 52 -6.83 -11.93 -6.17
C ALA A 52 -7.06 -13.45 -6.09
N ALA A 53 -6.45 -14.23 -6.99
CA ALA A 53 -6.52 -15.70 -6.98
C ALA A 53 -5.89 -16.32 -5.71
N LYS A 54 -4.89 -15.65 -5.11
CA LYS A 54 -4.32 -16.02 -3.80
C LYS A 54 -5.20 -15.63 -2.60
N GLY A 55 -6.34 -14.98 -2.84
CA GLY A 55 -7.24 -14.46 -1.81
C GLY A 55 -6.71 -13.22 -1.10
N ILE A 56 -5.76 -12.49 -1.70
CA ILE A 56 -5.18 -11.27 -1.14
C ILE A 56 -6.03 -10.09 -1.59
N TYR A 57 -6.70 -9.45 -0.63
CA TYR A 57 -7.53 -8.28 -0.86
C TYR A 57 -7.08 -7.11 0.01
N PRO A 58 -6.88 -5.91 -0.57
CA PRO A 58 -6.99 -5.60 -2.00
C PRO A 58 -5.88 -6.24 -2.84
N ALA A 59 -6.20 -6.57 -4.09
CA ALA A 59 -5.28 -7.24 -5.01
C ALA A 59 -4.30 -6.25 -5.68
N VAL A 60 -3.68 -5.36 -4.90
CA VAL A 60 -2.74 -4.36 -5.42
C VAL A 60 -1.38 -4.98 -5.68
N ASP A 61 -0.86 -4.79 -6.89
CA ASP A 61 0.50 -5.19 -7.19
C ASP A 61 1.52 -4.22 -6.58
N PRO A 62 2.35 -4.64 -5.61
CA PRO A 62 3.37 -3.79 -4.96
C PRO A 62 4.51 -3.35 -5.88
N LEU A 63 4.80 -4.12 -6.92
CA LEU A 63 5.94 -3.89 -7.80
C LEU A 63 5.55 -2.97 -8.96
N ASP A 64 4.40 -3.24 -9.57
CA ASP A 64 3.88 -2.49 -10.73
C ASP A 64 3.18 -1.18 -10.34
N SER A 65 2.76 -1.03 -9.08
CA SER A 65 2.21 0.22 -8.58
C SER A 65 3.29 1.26 -8.29
N THR A 66 3.05 2.51 -8.67
CA THR A 66 4.02 3.60 -8.53
C THR A 66 3.39 4.89 -8.04
N SER A 67 4.21 5.78 -7.46
CA SER A 67 3.81 7.14 -7.11
C SER A 67 4.99 8.10 -7.17
N THR A 68 4.75 9.29 -7.71
CA THR A 68 5.73 10.39 -7.73
C THR A 68 6.04 10.93 -6.33
N MET A 69 5.16 10.68 -5.36
CA MET A 69 5.31 11.14 -3.97
C MET A 69 6.27 10.27 -3.16
N LEU A 70 6.63 9.07 -3.63
CA LEU A 70 7.55 8.17 -2.93
C LEU A 70 9.01 8.64 -3.05
N GLN A 71 9.31 9.75 -2.37
CA GLN A 71 10.63 10.38 -2.34
C GLN A 71 10.96 10.77 -0.90
N PRO A 72 12.22 10.60 -0.44
CA PRO A 72 12.58 10.89 0.96
C PRO A 72 12.21 12.30 1.42
N ARG A 73 12.38 13.29 0.53
CA ARG A 73 12.03 14.70 0.81
C ARG A 73 10.54 14.96 1.06
N ILE A 74 9.66 14.06 0.59
CA ILE A 74 8.19 14.20 0.70
C ILE A 74 7.69 13.39 1.89
N VAL A 75 8.00 12.08 1.90
CA VAL A 75 7.46 11.10 2.85
C VAL A 75 8.32 10.88 4.11
N GLY A 76 9.55 11.40 4.12
CA GLY A 76 10.55 11.12 5.14
C GLY A 76 11.40 9.88 4.83
N GLU A 77 12.61 9.83 5.42
CA GLU A 77 13.59 8.77 5.17
C GLU A 77 13.05 7.40 5.61
N GLU A 78 12.54 7.30 6.84
CA GLU A 78 12.05 6.05 7.42
C GLU A 78 10.99 5.38 6.54
N HIS A 79 10.07 6.19 6.02
CA HIS A 79 8.99 5.72 5.18
C HIS A 79 9.52 5.24 3.82
N TYR A 80 10.38 6.03 3.21
CA TYR A 80 10.98 5.71 1.92
C TYR A 80 11.82 4.42 2.01
N GLU A 81 12.72 4.32 2.98
CA GLU A 81 13.56 3.14 3.20
C GLU A 81 12.73 1.89 3.44
N THR A 82 11.69 1.99 4.29
CA THR A 82 10.80 0.85 4.56
C THR A 82 10.10 0.38 3.29
N ALA A 83 9.56 1.31 2.49
CA ALA A 83 8.92 0.98 1.22
C ALA A 83 9.91 0.35 0.21
N GLN A 84 11.11 0.89 0.08
CA GLN A 84 12.14 0.35 -0.81
C GLN A 84 12.55 -1.07 -0.41
N ARG A 85 12.76 -1.32 0.89
CA ARG A 85 13.09 -2.65 1.40
C ARG A 85 11.97 -3.65 1.14
N VAL A 86 10.71 -3.26 1.33
CA VAL A 86 9.54 -4.10 0.97
C VAL A 86 9.58 -4.46 -0.51
N LYS A 87 9.77 -3.48 -1.41
CA LYS A 87 9.87 -3.73 -2.85
C LYS A 87 11.03 -4.66 -3.21
N GLN A 88 12.21 -4.45 -2.61
CA GLN A 88 13.39 -5.31 -2.83
C GLN A 88 13.15 -6.75 -2.37
N THR A 89 12.55 -6.96 -1.19
CA THR A 89 12.22 -8.30 -0.70
C THR A 89 11.23 -9.02 -1.60
N LEU A 90 10.20 -8.31 -2.08
CA LEU A 90 9.19 -8.88 -2.99
C LEU A 90 9.76 -9.15 -4.39
N GLN A 91 10.65 -8.28 -4.89
CA GLN A 91 11.35 -8.48 -6.15
C GLN A 91 12.24 -9.73 -6.09
N ARG A 92 13.04 -9.87 -5.03
CA ARG A 92 13.86 -11.07 -4.80
C ARG A 92 13.00 -12.32 -4.68
N TYR A 93 11.85 -12.23 -4.02
CA TYR A 93 10.92 -13.35 -3.95
C TYR A 93 10.38 -13.76 -5.32
N LYS A 94 10.06 -12.81 -6.20
CA LYS A 94 9.62 -13.10 -7.58
C LYS A 94 10.71 -13.82 -8.38
N GLU A 95 11.97 -13.41 -8.26
CA GLU A 95 13.11 -14.12 -8.89
C GLU A 95 13.27 -15.55 -8.36
N LEU A 96 13.07 -15.74 -7.05
CA LEU A 96 13.17 -17.05 -6.41
C LEU A 96 11.98 -17.96 -6.74
N GLN A 97 10.79 -17.41 -7.07
CA GLN A 97 9.62 -18.21 -7.42
C GLN A 97 9.85 -19.10 -8.64
N ASP A 98 10.53 -18.60 -9.67
CA ASP A 98 10.84 -19.38 -10.88
C ASP A 98 11.79 -20.55 -10.56
N ILE A 99 12.79 -20.30 -9.69
CA ILE A 99 13.72 -21.33 -9.22
C ILE A 99 12.97 -22.37 -8.37
N ILE A 100 12.11 -21.93 -7.44
CA ILE A 100 11.30 -22.82 -6.59
C ILE A 100 10.37 -23.70 -7.43
N ALA A 101 9.81 -23.17 -8.52
CA ALA A 101 8.93 -23.92 -9.41
C ALA A 101 9.65 -25.07 -10.14
N ILE A 102 10.98 -24.94 -10.38
CA ILE A 102 11.79 -25.93 -11.10
C ILE A 102 12.47 -26.91 -10.14
N LEU A 103 13.14 -26.39 -9.11
CA LEU A 103 14.01 -27.16 -8.21
C LEU A 103 13.34 -27.53 -6.87
N GLY A 104 12.31 -26.80 -6.47
CA GLY A 104 11.70 -26.91 -5.14
C GLY A 104 12.31 -25.97 -4.10
N LEU A 105 11.62 -25.83 -2.97
CA LEU A 105 12.00 -24.91 -1.88
C LEU A 105 13.25 -25.38 -1.10
N ASP A 106 13.56 -26.68 -1.18
CA ASP A 106 14.61 -27.30 -0.37
C ASP A 106 16.02 -27.07 -0.93
N GLU A 107 16.11 -26.72 -2.21
CA GLU A 107 17.37 -26.43 -2.92
C GLU A 107 17.86 -24.98 -2.72
N LEU A 108 17.07 -24.15 -2.05
CA LEU A 108 17.44 -22.77 -1.76
C LEU A 108 18.42 -22.68 -0.58
N SER A 109 19.30 -21.68 -0.64
CA SER A 109 20.14 -21.30 0.49
C SER A 109 19.28 -20.93 1.71
N GLU A 110 19.84 -21.06 2.92
CA GLU A 110 19.10 -20.67 4.14
C GLU A 110 18.67 -19.19 4.11
N GLU A 111 19.49 -18.32 3.53
CA GLU A 111 19.20 -16.90 3.36
C GLU A 111 18.05 -16.65 2.37
N ASP A 112 18.02 -17.36 1.24
CA ASP A 112 16.94 -17.26 0.27
C ASP A 112 15.64 -17.83 0.85
N ARG A 113 15.70 -18.92 1.62
CA ARG A 113 14.54 -19.48 2.34
C ARG A 113 13.96 -18.47 3.34
N LEU A 114 14.81 -17.78 4.11
CA LEU A 114 14.38 -16.70 5.01
C LEU A 114 13.74 -15.55 4.24
N THR A 115 14.32 -15.16 3.10
CA THR A 115 13.77 -14.11 2.22
C THR A 115 12.39 -14.49 1.70
N VAL A 116 12.20 -15.74 1.24
CA VAL A 116 10.91 -16.27 0.80
C VAL A 116 9.89 -16.26 1.93
N ALA A 117 10.28 -16.72 3.13
CA ALA A 117 9.39 -16.73 4.29
C ALA A 117 8.91 -15.33 4.68
N ARG A 118 9.83 -14.34 4.69
CA ARG A 118 9.47 -12.93 4.97
C ARG A 118 8.64 -12.33 3.86
N ALA A 119 8.96 -12.59 2.60
CA ALA A 119 8.20 -12.09 1.46
C ALA A 119 6.75 -12.58 1.45
N ARG A 120 6.51 -13.86 1.78
CA ARG A 120 5.15 -14.41 1.92
C ARG A 120 4.38 -13.72 3.04
N LYS A 121 5.03 -13.45 4.18
CA LYS A 121 4.41 -12.69 5.28
C LYS A 121 4.08 -11.26 4.86
N ILE A 122 4.97 -10.61 4.11
CA ILE A 122 4.71 -9.29 3.53
C ILE A 122 3.50 -9.37 2.59
N GLU A 123 3.46 -10.28 1.60
CA GLU A 123 2.32 -10.43 0.68
C GLU A 123 0.98 -10.56 1.44
N ARG A 124 0.96 -11.33 2.53
CA ARG A 124 -0.24 -11.49 3.37
C ARG A 124 -0.55 -10.25 4.20
N PHE A 125 0.46 -9.59 4.75
CA PHE A 125 0.31 -8.37 5.55
C PHE A 125 -0.18 -7.17 4.74
N LEU A 126 -0.02 -7.20 3.40
CA LEU A 126 -0.62 -6.21 2.50
C LEU A 126 -2.15 -6.34 2.39
N SER A 127 -2.75 -7.44 2.87
CA SER A 127 -4.20 -7.63 2.87
C SER A 127 -4.90 -6.88 4.01
N GLN A 128 -6.07 -6.30 3.72
CA GLN A 128 -6.90 -5.62 4.72
C GLN A 128 -8.39 -5.91 4.54
N PRO A 129 -9.12 -6.18 5.64
CA PRO A 129 -10.58 -6.19 5.60
C PRO A 129 -11.13 -4.78 5.39
N PHE A 130 -11.98 -4.64 4.38
CA PHE A 130 -12.65 -3.38 4.07
C PHE A 130 -13.98 -3.25 4.77
N PHE A 131 -14.29 -2.05 5.27
CA PHE A 131 -15.61 -1.73 5.85
C PHE A 131 -16.76 -2.03 4.87
N VAL A 132 -16.55 -1.78 3.58
CA VAL A 132 -17.55 -2.07 2.54
C VAL A 132 -17.68 -3.56 2.21
N ALA A 133 -16.65 -4.34 2.54
CA ALA A 133 -16.62 -5.77 2.28
C ALA A 133 -17.15 -6.59 3.46
N GLU A 134 -17.47 -5.98 4.61
CA GLU A 134 -17.98 -6.66 5.81
C GLU A 134 -19.17 -7.57 5.51
N VAL A 135 -20.06 -7.14 4.63
CA VAL A 135 -21.25 -7.91 4.21
C VAL A 135 -20.89 -9.19 3.47
N PHE A 136 -19.73 -9.22 2.79
CA PHE A 136 -19.26 -10.38 2.02
C PHE A 136 -18.26 -11.25 2.79
N THR A 137 -17.43 -10.64 3.63
CA THR A 137 -16.35 -11.33 4.36
C THR A 137 -16.74 -11.76 5.77
N GLY A 138 -17.79 -11.15 6.34
CA GLY A 138 -18.19 -11.33 7.74
C GLY A 138 -17.19 -10.79 8.77
N SER A 139 -16.08 -10.20 8.32
CA SER A 139 -15.02 -9.66 9.18
C SER A 139 -15.12 -8.13 9.22
N PRO A 140 -15.07 -7.50 10.40
CA PRO A 140 -15.16 -6.05 10.52
C PRO A 140 -14.00 -5.37 9.80
N GLY A 141 -14.30 -4.29 9.09
CA GLY A 141 -13.32 -3.45 8.45
C GLY A 141 -12.40 -2.81 9.48
N LYS A 142 -11.14 -2.60 9.07
CA LYS A 142 -10.14 -2.00 9.94
C LYS A 142 -9.52 -0.80 9.28
N TYR A 143 -9.35 0.27 10.05
CA TYR A 143 -8.53 1.41 9.68
C TYR A 143 -7.16 1.27 10.35
N VAL A 144 -6.09 1.59 9.63
CA VAL A 144 -4.70 1.47 10.09
C VAL A 144 -4.00 2.79 9.87
N GLY A 145 -3.40 3.34 10.93
CA GLY A 145 -2.65 4.59 10.85
C GLY A 145 -1.30 4.41 10.15
N LEU A 146 -0.80 5.46 9.49
CA LEU A 146 0.44 5.40 8.72
C LEU A 146 1.64 4.94 9.56
N ALA A 147 1.82 5.50 10.76
CA ALA A 147 2.92 5.15 11.66
C ALA A 147 2.88 3.67 12.07
N GLU A 148 1.69 3.10 12.22
CA GLU A 148 1.52 1.69 12.56
C GLU A 148 1.86 0.78 11.38
N THR A 149 1.47 1.19 10.17
CA THR A 149 1.82 0.50 8.92
C THR A 149 3.34 0.41 8.75
N ILE A 150 4.05 1.55 8.87
CA ILE A 150 5.52 1.60 8.73
C ILE A 150 6.17 0.72 9.79
N ARG A 151 5.74 0.84 11.05
CA ARG A 151 6.24 0.00 12.16
C ARG A 151 6.01 -1.48 11.88
N GLY A 152 4.82 -1.87 11.40
CA GLY A 152 4.48 -3.26 11.08
C GLY A 152 5.41 -3.85 10.02
N PHE A 153 5.63 -3.13 8.91
CA PHE A 153 6.58 -3.58 7.89
C PHE A 153 8.02 -3.65 8.40
N ARG A 154 8.44 -2.70 9.23
CA ARG A 154 9.79 -2.73 9.84
C ARG A 154 10.01 -3.96 10.70
N LEU A 155 9.02 -4.37 11.50
CA LEU A 155 9.10 -5.58 12.35
C LEU A 155 9.20 -6.87 11.53
N ILE A 156 8.52 -6.93 10.38
CA ILE A 156 8.63 -8.07 9.46
C ILE A 156 10.01 -8.07 8.79
N LEU A 157 10.48 -6.90 8.35
CA LEU A 157 11.78 -6.74 7.68
C LEU A 157 12.97 -6.93 8.64
N SER A 158 12.82 -6.66 9.94
CA SER A 158 13.86 -6.88 10.95
C SER A 158 13.95 -8.35 11.40
N GLY A 159 12.94 -9.16 11.11
CA GLY A 159 12.87 -10.57 11.52
C GLY A 159 12.32 -10.79 12.92
N GLU A 160 11.87 -9.75 13.61
CA GLU A 160 11.27 -9.86 14.96
C GLU A 160 10.01 -10.74 14.97
N LEU A 161 9.35 -10.88 13.82
CA LEU A 161 8.14 -11.69 13.64
C LEU A 161 8.39 -12.98 12.86
N ASP A 162 9.65 -13.44 12.77
CA ASP A 162 10.00 -14.65 12.02
C ASP A 162 9.40 -15.93 12.64
N GLY A 163 9.23 -15.97 13.96
CA GLY A 163 8.61 -17.09 14.67
C GLY A 163 7.10 -17.24 14.48
N LEU A 164 6.42 -16.26 13.88
CA LEU A 164 4.97 -16.32 13.65
C LEU A 164 4.63 -17.02 12.32
N PRO A 165 3.56 -17.82 12.25
CA PRO A 165 3.10 -18.44 11.01
C PRO A 165 2.57 -17.41 10.02
N GLU A 166 2.68 -17.67 8.72
CA GLU A 166 2.19 -16.79 7.64
C GLU A 166 0.71 -16.42 7.79
N GLN A 167 -0.11 -17.36 8.28
CA GLN A 167 -1.54 -17.16 8.47
C GLN A 167 -1.87 -16.05 9.48
N ALA A 168 -0.98 -15.78 10.43
CA ALA A 168 -1.17 -14.70 11.39
C ALA A 168 -1.21 -13.32 10.69
N PHE A 169 -0.55 -13.18 9.54
CA PHE A 169 -0.48 -11.93 8.80
C PHE A 169 -1.65 -11.72 7.84
N TYR A 170 -2.53 -12.72 7.68
CA TYR A 170 -3.70 -12.63 6.81
C TYR A 170 -4.82 -11.84 7.49
N LEU A 171 -5.22 -10.72 6.86
CA LEU A 171 -6.29 -9.81 7.32
C LEU A 171 -6.09 -9.20 8.73
N HIS A 172 -4.89 -9.29 9.31
CA HIS A 172 -4.53 -8.74 10.61
C HIS A 172 -3.42 -7.69 10.48
N LEU A 173 -3.79 -6.41 10.60
CA LEU A 173 -2.90 -5.29 10.25
C LEU A 173 -2.15 -4.63 11.42
N VAL A 174 -2.37 -5.05 12.66
CA VAL A 174 -1.74 -4.40 13.82
C VAL A 174 -1.06 -5.42 14.70
N TYR A 175 0.27 -5.39 14.67
CA TYR A 175 1.14 -6.05 15.63
C TYR A 175 1.67 -5.00 16.61
N THR A 176 1.01 -4.89 17.76
CA THR A 176 1.63 -4.39 18.99
C THR A 176 2.09 -5.60 19.80
N ARG A 177 3.15 -5.47 20.61
CA ARG A 177 3.66 -6.53 21.50
C ARG A 177 2.55 -7.22 22.34
N ALA A 178 1.41 -6.57 22.55
CA ALA A 178 0.26 -7.10 23.30
C ALA A 178 -0.66 -8.04 22.49
N ASN A 179 -0.72 -7.93 21.16
CA ASN A 179 -1.69 -8.67 20.33
C ASN A 179 -1.17 -10.01 19.78
N VAL A 180 0.01 -10.45 20.21
CA VAL A 180 0.55 -11.78 19.85
C VAL A 180 -0.31 -12.92 20.44
N PHE A 181 -1.21 -12.63 21.41
CA PHE A 181 -1.93 -13.67 22.14
C PHE A 181 -3.45 -13.57 22.26
N GLN A 182 -4.15 -12.53 21.79
CA GLN A 182 -5.60 -12.49 21.94
C GLN A 182 -6.32 -11.95 20.72
N GLY A 183 -7.14 -12.81 20.12
CA GLY A 183 -8.28 -12.37 19.35
C GLY A 183 -9.29 -11.64 20.24
N SER A 184 -10.11 -10.82 19.59
CA SER A 184 -11.31 -10.12 20.07
C SER A 184 -11.13 -8.67 20.61
N PRO A 185 -12.19 -7.83 20.49
CA PRO A 185 -12.10 -6.45 20.04
C PRO A 185 -12.39 -5.43 21.15
N SER A 186 -11.76 -4.26 21.09
CA SER A 186 -12.35 -3.02 21.60
C SER A 186 -11.50 -1.83 21.14
N TYR A 187 -11.98 -1.05 20.19
CA TYR A 187 -11.56 0.33 20.07
C TYR A 187 -12.78 1.24 19.90
N ASN A 188 -12.78 2.26 20.73
CA ASN A 188 -13.94 3.02 21.20
C ASN A 188 -14.59 3.81 20.06
N GLN A 189 -15.84 3.48 19.72
CA GLN A 189 -16.71 4.34 18.91
C GLN A 189 -17.08 5.57 19.72
N LYS A 190 -16.44 6.71 19.47
CA LYS A 190 -17.02 8.04 19.73
C LYS A 190 -16.26 9.10 18.94
N ASN A 191 -17.03 9.79 18.09
CA ASN A 191 -16.65 10.88 17.17
C ASN A 191 -16.20 10.43 15.78
N PHE A 192 -17.13 9.91 14.98
CA PHE A 192 -16.98 9.84 13.53
C PHE A 192 -18.27 10.35 12.84
N LEU A 193 -18.36 11.68 12.75
CA LEU A 193 -19.39 12.35 11.97
C LEU A 193 -18.74 13.51 11.21
N LEU A 194 -18.11 13.17 10.08
CA LEU A 194 -17.89 13.97 8.86
C LEU A 194 -16.68 13.37 8.14
N LEU A 195 -16.91 12.44 7.22
CA LEU A 195 -16.49 12.55 5.81
C LEU A 195 -16.91 11.26 5.11
N ARG A 196 -17.86 11.46 4.21
CA ARG A 196 -18.47 10.46 3.35
C ARG A 196 -17.43 9.90 2.37
N ASN A 197 -17.64 8.61 2.08
CA ASN A 197 -17.29 7.91 0.83
C ASN A 197 -15.84 7.41 0.63
N GLN A 198 -15.73 6.09 0.82
CA GLN A 198 -15.22 5.09 -0.14
C GLN A 198 -13.70 5.04 -0.45
N CYS A 199 -13.22 3.79 -0.47
CA CYS A 199 -11.93 3.30 -0.97
C CYS A 199 -10.67 3.65 -0.16
N GLN A 200 -10.17 2.68 0.63
CA GLN A 200 -8.78 2.68 1.08
C GLN A 200 -8.10 1.36 0.76
N ILE A 201 -7.46 1.38 -0.41
CA ILE A 201 -6.67 0.33 -0.99
C ILE A 201 -5.20 0.57 -0.58
N ILE A 202 -4.76 -0.21 0.40
CA ILE A 202 -3.37 -0.51 0.74
C ILE A 202 -2.75 -1.14 -0.52
N LEU A 203 -1.96 -0.45 -1.32
CA LEU A 203 -0.55 -0.15 -1.07
C LEU A 203 -0.13 1.25 -1.53
N ILE A 204 -1.05 2.03 -2.08
CA ILE A 204 -0.75 3.39 -2.53
C ILE A 204 -0.82 4.39 -1.37
N ILE A 205 -1.33 3.94 -0.22
CA ILE A 205 -1.52 4.72 1.00
C ILE A 205 -0.19 5.07 1.71
N ILE A 206 0.91 4.40 1.37
CA ILE A 206 2.30 4.81 1.74
C ILE A 206 2.74 6.04 0.94
N SER A 207 2.06 6.43 -0.14
CA SER A 207 2.35 7.68 -0.87
C SER A 207 1.19 8.68 -0.88
N LEU A 208 -0.05 8.23 -0.72
CA LEU A 208 -1.24 9.10 -0.73
C LEU A 208 -1.61 9.70 0.64
N ILE A 209 -1.15 9.16 1.78
CA ILE A 209 -1.37 9.82 3.09
C ILE A 209 -0.58 11.14 3.20
N CYS A 210 0.55 11.29 2.49
CA CYS A 210 1.24 12.59 2.42
C CYS A 210 0.39 13.69 1.76
N PHE A 211 -0.65 13.36 0.98
CA PHE A 211 -1.49 14.37 0.35
C PHE A 211 -2.52 15.00 1.31
N THR A 212 -2.96 14.28 2.35
CA THR A 212 -4.01 14.80 3.26
C THR A 212 -3.47 15.39 4.56
N GLU A 213 -2.33 14.92 5.08
CA GLU A 213 -1.73 15.50 6.29
C GLU A 213 -0.89 16.76 6.03
N LYS A 214 -0.21 16.89 4.88
CA LYS A 214 0.63 18.07 4.57
C LYS A 214 -0.14 19.28 4.02
N VAL A 215 -1.40 19.10 3.59
CA VAL A 215 -2.26 20.20 3.12
C VAL A 215 -3.08 20.80 4.26
N TYR A 216 -3.30 20.06 5.37
CA TYR A 216 -4.00 20.59 6.55
C TYR A 216 -3.08 20.94 7.74
N GLY A 217 -1.80 20.52 7.73
CA GLY A 217 -0.79 20.94 8.69
C GLY A 217 0.10 22.04 8.14
N SER A 218 -0.32 23.31 8.28
CA SER A 218 0.51 24.53 8.28
C SER A 218 1.91 24.42 7.66
N SER A 219 2.01 24.53 6.33
CA SER A 219 3.31 24.78 5.67
C SER A 219 3.65 26.28 5.74
N PRO A 220 4.84 26.67 6.25
CA PRO A 220 5.29 28.06 6.34
C PRO A 220 5.73 28.67 4.99
N TYR A 221 5.59 27.94 3.88
CA TYR A 221 5.95 28.43 2.55
C TYR A 221 4.74 29.03 1.83
N SER A 222 4.17 30.09 2.43
CA SER A 222 3.30 31.03 1.73
C SER A 222 4.18 32.13 1.12
N PRO A 223 4.13 32.40 -0.21
CA PRO A 223 4.78 33.56 -0.79
C PRO A 223 3.95 34.83 -0.50
N ARG A 224 3.85 35.18 0.78
CA ARG A 224 3.20 36.41 1.29
C ARG A 224 4.12 37.24 2.19
N ALA A 225 5.44 37.10 2.04
CA ALA A 225 6.45 37.85 2.79
C ALA A 225 7.44 38.64 1.90
N LEU A 226 7.03 39.05 0.68
CA LEU A 226 7.88 39.88 -0.20
C LEU A 226 7.18 41.09 -0.82
N LEU A 227 6.07 41.55 -0.23
CA LEU A 227 5.48 42.84 -0.55
C LEU A 227 4.91 43.47 0.73
N LYS A 228 5.79 44.05 1.54
CA LYS A 228 5.59 45.24 2.37
C LYS A 228 6.94 45.85 2.68
#